data_AF-A0A830GTR8-F1
#
_entry.id   AF-A0A830GTR8-F1
#
_cell.length_a   1.000
_cell.length_b   1.000
_cell.length_c   1.000
_cell.angle_alpha   90.00
_cell.angle_beta   90.00
_cell.angle_gamma   90.00
#
_symmetry.space_group_name_H-M   'P 1'
#
loop_
_entity.id
_entity.type
_entity.pdbx_description
1 polymer ?
#
loop_
_entity_poly.entity_id
_entity_poly.type
_entity_poly.pdbx_seq_one_letter_code
_entity_poly.pdbx_strand_id
1 'polypeptide(L)'
;MSGDINECENVENRLKYVLTLRLTDMGFQQDEIRILSDFVYQDLVNYITKGNPRNHDALCKAVDGPLSSWLPDWLDYWLLKWRQRVKLSFGSTDEERNFDADTEKAIGMIGTRQMRKLNRMAMLGLVEEGEICGTSIVSDFVARSVVQELVAEEGVKGAVDAIKGNPALVKRMIISKIAELRSMDRPLVVVNLQLSQGNGQ
;
A
#
# COMPACT_ATOMS: atom_id res chain seq x y z
N MET A 1 21.12 -23.87 28.59
CA MET A 1 21.75 -22.64 28.05
C MET A 1 20.63 -21.80 27.47
N SER A 2 20.50 -20.58 28.01
CA SER A 2 19.81 -19.39 27.50
C SER A 2 18.54 -19.61 26.68
N GLY A 3 17.39 -19.28 27.29
CA GLY A 3 16.13 -19.13 26.57
C GLY A 3 16.16 -17.90 25.67
N ASP A 4 15.88 -18.11 24.39
CA ASP A 4 15.37 -17.07 23.51
C ASP A 4 13.89 -16.87 23.86
N ILE A 5 13.67 -16.02 24.84
CA ILE A 5 12.35 -15.45 25.12
C ILE A 5 11.97 -14.60 23.90
N ASN A 6 10.69 -14.65 23.55
CA ASN A 6 10.03 -14.03 22.41
C ASN A 6 10.20 -12.48 22.44
N GLU A 7 11.36 -11.93 22.08
CA GLU A 7 11.69 -10.50 22.23
C GLU A 7 10.80 -9.56 21.39
N CYS A 8 10.07 -10.10 20.42
CA CYS A 8 9.21 -9.33 19.51
C CYS A 8 7.71 -9.60 19.69
N GLU A 9 7.31 -10.02 20.90
CA GLU A 9 5.90 -10.14 21.26
C GLU A 9 5.24 -8.75 21.20
N ASN A 10 4.07 -8.65 20.57
CA ASN A 10 3.28 -7.41 20.45
C ASN A 10 3.89 -6.27 19.59
N VAL A 11 4.79 -6.55 18.64
CA VAL A 11 5.39 -5.51 17.77
C VAL A 11 4.34 -4.65 17.04
N GLU A 12 3.26 -5.25 16.57
CA GLU A 12 2.13 -4.57 15.94
C GLU A 12 1.46 -3.58 16.90
N ASN A 13 1.14 -4.03 18.11
CA ASN A 13 0.49 -3.18 19.12
C ASN A 13 1.40 -2.01 19.52
N ARG A 14 2.71 -2.25 19.63
CA ARG A 14 3.71 -1.20 19.91
C ARG A 14 3.76 -0.16 18.79
N LEU A 15 3.83 -0.60 17.53
CA LEU A 15 3.82 0.31 16.36
C LEU A 15 2.54 1.15 16.32
N LYS A 16 1.37 0.51 16.45
CA LYS A 16 0.08 1.20 16.49
C LYS A 16 0.02 2.22 17.63
N TYR A 17 0.46 1.85 18.83
CA TYR A 17 0.52 2.75 19.97
C TYR A 17 1.40 3.98 19.71
N VAL A 18 2.62 3.77 19.21
CA VAL A 18 3.55 4.87 18.89
C VAL A 18 2.98 5.79 17.82
N LEU A 19 2.35 5.24 16.77
CA LEU A 19 1.70 6.03 15.72
C LEU A 19 0.54 6.86 16.27
N THR A 20 -0.33 6.26 17.09
CA THR A 20 -1.45 6.96 17.73
C THR A 20 -0.98 8.09 18.63
N LEU A 21 0.06 7.85 19.45
CA LEU A 21 0.67 8.90 20.27
C LEU A 21 1.18 10.04 19.41
N ARG A 22 1.91 9.74 18.32
CA ARG A 22 2.45 10.77 17.43
C ARG A 22 1.37 11.58 16.73
N LEU A 23 0.34 10.94 16.20
CA LEU A 23 -0.79 11.65 15.61
C LEU A 23 -1.50 12.54 16.67
N THR A 24 -1.59 12.08 17.92
CA THR A 24 -2.13 12.89 19.02
C THR A 24 -1.23 14.10 19.33
N ASP A 25 0.09 13.90 19.41
CA ASP A 25 1.08 14.98 19.63
C ASP A 25 1.03 16.04 18.53
N MET A 26 0.68 15.62 17.29
CA MET A 26 0.49 16.51 16.14
C MET A 26 -0.86 17.24 16.13
N GLY A 27 -1.75 16.96 17.09
CA GLY A 27 -3.02 17.66 17.28
C GLY A 27 -4.20 17.11 16.47
N PHE A 28 -4.09 15.90 15.89
CA PHE A 28 -5.23 15.26 15.22
C PHE A 28 -6.34 14.89 16.22
N GLN A 29 -7.60 15.03 15.81
CA GLN A 29 -8.75 14.63 16.63
C GLN A 29 -8.91 13.10 16.66
N GLN A 30 -9.60 12.56 17.68
CA GLN A 30 -9.76 11.12 17.85
C GLN A 30 -10.40 10.43 16.63
N ASP A 31 -11.39 11.05 16.00
CA ASP A 31 -12.01 10.50 14.80
C ASP A 31 -11.06 10.47 13.59
N GLU A 32 -10.19 11.48 13.46
CA GLU A 32 -9.16 11.54 12.42
C GLU A 32 -8.08 10.50 12.65
N ILE A 33 -7.63 10.35 13.91
CA ILE A 33 -6.66 9.33 14.31
C ILE A 33 -7.19 7.94 13.96
N ARG A 34 -8.46 7.66 14.25
CA ARG A 34 -9.10 6.37 13.93
C ARG A 34 -9.08 6.07 12.42
N ILE A 35 -9.25 7.09 11.58
CA ILE A 35 -9.20 6.92 10.12
C ILE A 35 -7.75 6.71 9.68
N LEU A 36 -6.83 7.54 10.13
CA LEU A 36 -5.44 7.55 9.68
C LEU A 36 -4.65 6.34 10.17
N SER A 37 -4.94 5.84 11.38
CA SER A 37 -4.12 4.83 12.07
C SER A 37 -3.88 3.57 11.25
N ASP A 38 -4.92 3.08 10.56
CA ASP A 38 -4.81 1.84 9.79
C ASP A 38 -3.99 2.05 8.51
N PHE A 39 -4.18 3.19 7.83
CA PHE A 39 -3.42 3.52 6.63
C PHE A 39 -1.95 3.74 6.94
N VAL A 40 -1.64 4.58 7.93
CA VAL A 40 -0.26 4.90 8.29
C VAL A 40 0.46 3.67 8.84
N TYR A 41 -0.22 2.82 9.62
CA TYR A 41 0.34 1.55 10.09
C TYR A 41 0.70 0.63 8.92
N GLN A 42 -0.24 0.42 8.00
CA GLN A 42 -0.02 -0.46 6.86
C GLN A 42 1.12 0.04 5.96
N ASP A 43 1.17 1.35 5.71
CA ASP A 43 2.24 1.97 4.93
C ASP A 43 3.60 1.91 5.65
N LEU A 44 3.63 2.11 6.98
CA LEU A 44 4.86 1.98 7.77
C LEU A 44 5.40 0.55 7.70
N VAL A 45 4.53 -0.46 7.85
CA VAL A 45 4.90 -1.87 7.72
C VAL A 45 5.45 -2.13 6.32
N ASN A 46 4.80 -1.64 5.27
CA ASN A 46 5.27 -1.79 3.90
C ASN A 46 6.63 -1.13 3.68
N TYR A 47 6.85 0.05 4.26
CA TYR A 47 8.09 0.80 4.20
C TYR A 47 9.24 0.04 4.88
N ILE A 48 9.06 -0.34 6.16
CA ILE A 48 10.08 -1.08 6.95
C ILE A 48 10.41 -2.41 6.28
N THR A 49 9.40 -3.13 5.82
CA THR A 49 9.57 -4.47 5.27
C THR A 49 9.90 -4.49 3.78
N LYS A 50 9.94 -3.31 3.13
CA LYS A 50 10.08 -3.16 1.67
C LYS A 50 9.07 -4.03 0.91
N GLY A 51 7.81 -3.98 1.35
CA GLY A 51 6.70 -4.73 0.77
C GLY A 51 6.70 -6.23 1.05
N ASN A 52 7.51 -6.71 1.99
CA ASN A 52 7.49 -8.11 2.42
C ASN A 52 6.92 -8.24 3.84
N PRO A 53 5.60 -8.36 4.02
CA PRO A 53 4.96 -8.36 5.34
C PRO A 53 5.43 -9.51 6.25
N ARG A 54 6.10 -10.54 5.70
CA ARG A 54 6.70 -11.65 6.46
C ARG A 54 8.07 -11.33 7.03
N ASN A 55 8.64 -10.16 6.73
CA ASN A 55 9.94 -9.74 7.25
C ASN A 55 9.80 -9.22 8.68
N HIS A 56 9.40 -10.12 9.58
CA HIS A 56 9.15 -9.82 10.99
C HIS A 56 10.42 -9.29 11.69
N ASP A 57 11.58 -9.86 11.35
CA ASP A 57 12.88 -9.40 11.85
C ASP A 57 13.14 -7.91 11.57
N ALA A 58 12.77 -7.40 10.40
CA ALA A 58 12.91 -5.98 10.10
C ALA A 58 11.98 -5.10 10.96
N LEU A 59 10.77 -5.57 11.27
CA LEU A 59 9.84 -4.86 12.16
C LEU A 59 10.40 -4.82 13.60
N CYS A 60 10.90 -5.96 14.10
CA CYS A 60 11.51 -6.03 15.43
C CYS A 60 12.72 -5.08 15.53
N LYS A 61 13.64 -5.16 14.56
CA LYS A 61 14.82 -4.27 14.49
C LYS A 61 14.47 -2.79 14.41
N ALA A 62 13.38 -2.45 13.71
CA ALA A 62 12.91 -1.08 13.70
C ALA A 62 12.45 -0.68 15.10
N VAL A 63 11.51 -1.43 15.68
CA VAL A 63 10.85 -1.11 16.96
C VAL A 63 11.81 -1.09 18.15
N ASP A 64 12.74 -2.04 18.23
CA ASP A 64 13.73 -2.12 19.30
C ASP A 64 14.99 -1.29 19.00
N GLY A 65 15.06 -0.74 17.78
CA GLY A 65 16.15 0.11 17.31
C GLY A 65 15.74 1.58 17.22
N PRO A 66 16.26 2.32 16.22
CA PRO A 66 16.16 3.78 16.16
C PRO A 66 14.83 4.28 15.62
N LEU A 67 13.71 3.53 15.71
CA LEU A 67 12.41 3.97 15.20
C LEU A 67 12.05 5.38 15.64
N SER A 68 12.28 5.70 16.92
CA SER A 68 12.01 7.03 17.47
C SER A 68 12.81 8.16 16.81
N SER A 69 13.96 7.88 16.19
CA SER A 69 14.82 8.89 15.58
C SER A 69 14.43 9.27 14.16
N TRP A 70 13.76 8.39 13.41
CA TRP A 70 13.36 8.66 12.01
C TRP A 70 11.86 8.62 11.77
N LEU A 71 11.07 8.04 12.68
CA LEU A 71 9.62 7.98 12.55
C LEU A 71 8.95 9.35 12.43
N PRO A 72 9.35 10.41 13.17
CA PRO A 72 8.76 11.74 13.01
C PRO A 72 8.90 12.27 11.57
N ASP A 73 10.13 12.26 11.02
CA ASP A 73 10.39 12.71 9.66
C ASP A 73 9.63 11.88 8.62
N TRP A 74 9.57 10.56 8.82
CA TRP A 74 8.80 9.67 7.96
C TRP A 74 7.30 9.96 8.02
N LEU A 75 6.76 10.24 9.21
CA LEU A 75 5.34 10.54 9.40
C LEU A 75 4.95 11.90 8.81
N ASP A 76 5.81 12.91 8.96
CA ASP A 76 5.63 14.21 8.33
C ASP A 76 5.58 14.10 6.80
N TYR A 77 6.52 13.31 6.23
CA TYR A 77 6.52 13.04 4.80
C TYR A 77 5.30 12.21 4.36
N TRP A 78 4.88 11.23 5.18
CA TRP A 78 3.70 10.42 4.91
C TRP A 78 2.44 11.29 4.88
N LEU A 79 2.27 12.22 5.82
CA LEU A 79 1.13 13.14 5.87
C LEU A 79 1.11 14.12 4.69
N LEU A 80 2.29 14.59 4.25
CA LEU A 80 2.39 15.39 3.03
C LEU A 80 1.86 14.59 1.82
N LYS A 81 2.29 13.34 1.68
CA LYS A 81 1.83 12.45 0.60
C LYS A 81 0.35 12.10 0.73
N TRP A 82 -0.15 11.85 1.94
CA TRP A 82 -1.57 11.61 2.20
C TRP A 82 -2.43 12.75 1.67
N ARG A 83 -2.09 14.00 2.00
CA ARG A 83 -2.81 15.19 1.51
C ARG A 83 -2.77 15.35 -0.01
N GLN A 84 -1.70 14.92 -0.66
CA GLN A 84 -1.55 14.98 -2.12
C GLN A 84 -2.26 13.83 -2.84
N ARG A 85 -2.24 12.62 -2.27
CA ARG A 85 -2.61 11.38 -2.96
C ARG A 85 -3.98 10.84 -2.56
N VAL A 86 -4.55 11.26 -1.44
CA VAL A 86 -5.79 10.69 -0.90
C VAL A 86 -6.93 11.70 -0.98
N LYS A 87 -8.01 11.30 -1.66
CA LYS A 87 -9.29 11.99 -1.63
C LYS A 87 -10.26 11.23 -0.73
N LEU A 88 -10.81 11.91 0.27
CA LEU A 88 -11.90 11.35 1.08
C LEU A 88 -13.22 11.56 0.32
N SER A 89 -13.98 10.49 0.14
CA SER A 89 -15.34 10.53 -0.40
C SER A 89 -16.34 10.16 0.68
N PHE A 90 -17.44 10.90 0.75
CA PHE A 90 -18.52 10.67 1.72
C PHE A 90 -19.78 10.29 0.92
N GLY A 91 -20.19 9.01 1.03
CA GLY A 91 -21.32 8.45 0.29
C GLY A 91 -20.92 7.35 -0.71
N SER A 92 -21.92 6.65 -1.26
CA SER A 92 -21.77 5.59 -2.26
C SER A 92 -21.44 6.16 -3.64
N THR A 93 -20.28 6.80 -3.77
CA THR A 93 -19.69 6.96 -5.11
C THR A 93 -19.07 5.63 -5.49
N ASP A 94 -19.85 4.84 -6.23
CA ASP A 94 -19.40 3.66 -6.97
C ASP A 94 -18.50 4.09 -8.16
N GLU A 95 -17.45 4.87 -7.89
CA GLU A 95 -16.29 4.89 -8.77
C GLU A 95 -15.46 3.63 -8.48
N GLU A 96 -16.09 2.46 -8.62
CA GLU A 96 -15.34 1.22 -8.73
C GLU A 96 -14.43 1.38 -9.95
N ARG A 97 -13.11 1.28 -9.72
CA ARG A 97 -12.14 1.10 -10.80
C ARG A 97 -12.35 -0.29 -11.37
N ASN A 98 -13.43 -0.45 -12.12
CA ASN A 98 -13.77 -1.70 -12.75
C ASN A 98 -12.84 -1.87 -13.95
N PHE A 99 -11.86 -2.76 -13.76
CA PHE A 99 -11.11 -3.30 -14.87
C PHE A 99 -12.07 -4.08 -15.76
N ASP A 100 -11.81 -4.07 -17.06
CA ASP A 100 -12.65 -4.79 -18.02
C ASP A 100 -12.66 -6.30 -17.74
N ALA A 101 -13.70 -6.98 -18.25
CA ALA A 101 -13.91 -8.41 -17.97
C ALA A 101 -12.76 -9.31 -18.44
N ASP A 102 -12.04 -8.92 -19.50
CA ASP A 102 -10.91 -9.67 -20.01
C ASP A 102 -9.68 -9.53 -19.10
N THR A 103 -9.46 -8.35 -18.52
CA THR A 103 -8.47 -8.13 -17.47
C THR A 103 -8.76 -8.99 -16.24
N GLU A 104 -10.00 -9.00 -15.73
CA GLU A 104 -10.36 -9.83 -14.57
C GLU A 104 -10.19 -11.34 -14.85
N LYS A 105 -10.53 -11.77 -16.07
CA LYS A 105 -10.29 -13.14 -16.53
C LYS A 105 -8.80 -13.46 -16.55
N ALA A 106 -7.95 -12.57 -17.07
CA ALA A 106 -6.50 -12.75 -17.08
C ALA A 106 -5.94 -12.84 -15.66
N ILE A 107 -6.36 -11.94 -14.75
CA ILE A 107 -6.01 -11.96 -13.32
C ILE A 107 -6.34 -13.33 -12.70
N GLY A 108 -7.55 -13.84 -12.95
CA GLY A 108 -7.97 -15.17 -12.51
C GLY A 108 -7.07 -16.30 -13.03
N MET A 109 -6.66 -16.24 -14.30
CA MET A 109 -5.78 -17.24 -14.95
C MET A 109 -4.31 -17.16 -14.51
N ILE A 110 -3.83 -15.96 -14.15
CA ILE A 110 -2.50 -15.74 -13.59
C ILE A 110 -2.43 -16.33 -12.17
N GLY A 111 -3.50 -16.14 -11.40
CA GLY A 111 -3.67 -16.66 -10.06
C GLY A 111 -3.02 -15.80 -8.97
N THR A 112 -3.49 -16.00 -7.74
CA THR A 112 -3.14 -15.16 -6.57
C THR A 112 -1.64 -15.10 -6.28
N ARG A 113 -0.91 -16.20 -6.50
CA ARG A 113 0.54 -16.24 -6.24
C ARG A 113 1.31 -15.27 -7.13
N GLN A 114 0.97 -15.23 -8.42
CA GLN A 114 1.66 -14.37 -9.38
C GLN A 114 1.20 -12.92 -9.19
N MET A 115 -0.08 -12.67 -8.95
CA MET A 115 -0.55 -11.31 -8.59
C MET A 115 0.15 -10.76 -7.35
N ARG A 116 0.35 -11.58 -6.30
CA ARG A 116 1.14 -11.16 -5.13
C ARG A 116 2.60 -10.81 -5.48
N LYS A 117 3.21 -11.49 -6.46
CA LYS A 117 4.55 -11.13 -6.94
C LYS A 117 4.53 -9.78 -7.67
N LEU A 118 3.53 -9.55 -8.52
CA LEU A 118 3.35 -8.27 -9.22
C LEU A 118 3.15 -7.13 -8.22
N ASN A 119 2.22 -7.28 -7.27
CA ASN A 119 1.98 -6.29 -6.22
C ASN A 119 3.25 -6.02 -5.41
N ARG A 120 4.04 -7.04 -5.08
CA ARG A 120 5.31 -6.86 -4.37
C ARG A 120 6.36 -6.11 -5.21
N MET A 121 6.42 -6.37 -6.51
CA MET A 121 7.32 -5.63 -7.41
C MET A 121 6.91 -4.16 -7.52
N ALA A 122 5.61 -3.89 -7.66
CA ALA A 122 5.07 -2.55 -7.68
C ALA A 122 5.30 -1.81 -6.35
N MET A 123 5.02 -2.47 -5.23
CA MET A 123 5.28 -1.97 -3.88
C MET A 123 6.75 -1.57 -3.68
N LEU A 124 7.68 -2.45 -4.06
CA LEU A 124 9.11 -2.15 -3.93
C LEU A 124 9.49 -0.94 -4.79
N GLY A 125 9.02 -0.88 -6.03
CA GLY A 125 9.28 0.26 -6.91
C GLY A 125 8.71 1.57 -6.38
N LEU A 126 7.49 1.54 -5.79
CA LEU A 126 6.89 2.72 -5.16
C LEU A 126 7.74 3.24 -3.99
N VAL A 127 8.17 2.34 -3.11
CA VAL A 127 9.02 2.69 -1.96
C VAL A 127 10.39 3.22 -2.42
N GLU A 128 11.00 2.59 -3.43
CA GLU A 128 12.28 3.04 -4.01
C GLU A 128 12.18 4.44 -4.66
N GLU A 129 11.03 4.77 -5.23
CA GLU A 129 10.74 6.09 -5.81
C GLU A 129 10.21 7.11 -4.77
N GLY A 130 10.20 6.75 -3.49
CA GLY A 130 9.79 7.64 -2.40
C GLY A 130 8.29 7.87 -2.29
N GLU A 131 7.46 7.01 -2.89
CA GLU A 131 6.02 6.97 -2.64
C GLU A 131 5.74 6.05 -1.44
N ILE A 132 5.32 6.66 -0.34
CA ILE A 132 5.17 5.99 0.97
C ILE A 132 3.73 5.97 1.47
N CYS A 133 2.79 6.60 0.77
CA CYS A 133 1.39 6.70 1.17
C CYS A 133 0.47 5.89 0.26
N GLY A 134 -0.49 5.18 0.85
CA GLY A 134 -1.49 4.38 0.13
C GLY A 134 -0.85 3.24 -0.66
N THR A 135 0.34 2.80 -0.26
CA THR A 135 1.22 1.93 -1.04
C THR A 135 0.56 0.61 -1.40
N SER A 136 -0.25 0.03 -0.50
CA SER A 136 -1.00 -1.20 -0.77
C SER A 136 -2.00 -1.00 -1.91
N ILE A 137 -2.77 0.08 -1.87
CA ILE A 137 -3.81 0.38 -2.87
C ILE A 137 -3.17 0.72 -4.21
N VAL A 138 -2.14 1.58 -4.20
CA VAL A 138 -1.44 2.01 -5.40
C VAL A 138 -0.69 0.84 -6.05
N SER A 139 -0.07 -0.05 -5.26
CA SER A 139 0.63 -1.22 -5.79
C SER A 139 -0.31 -2.22 -6.49
N ASP A 140 -1.51 -2.45 -5.93
CA ASP A 140 -2.52 -3.31 -6.55
C ASP A 140 -3.03 -2.69 -7.86
N PHE A 141 -3.31 -1.39 -7.83
CA PHE A 141 -3.69 -0.66 -9.04
C PHE A 141 -2.62 -0.73 -10.13
N VAL A 142 -1.35 -0.51 -9.80
CA VAL A 142 -0.22 -0.62 -10.74
C VAL A 142 -0.16 -2.02 -11.34
N ALA A 143 -0.21 -3.06 -10.51
CA ALA A 143 -0.13 -4.43 -10.97
C ALA A 143 -1.29 -4.78 -11.91
N ARG A 144 -2.52 -4.44 -11.54
CA ARG A 144 -3.71 -4.67 -12.38
C ARG A 144 -3.67 -3.87 -13.68
N SER A 145 -3.16 -2.64 -13.66
CA SER A 145 -2.98 -1.82 -14.86
C SER A 145 -1.98 -2.46 -15.84
N VAL A 146 -0.90 -3.05 -15.33
CA VAL A 146 0.06 -3.79 -16.17
C VAL A 146 -0.60 -5.04 -16.78
N VAL A 147 -1.48 -5.74 -16.05
CA VAL A 147 -2.26 -6.83 -16.63
C VAL A 147 -3.16 -6.32 -17.74
N GLN A 148 -3.88 -5.22 -17.50
CA GLN A 148 -4.78 -4.61 -18.48
C GLN A 148 -4.05 -4.19 -19.76
N GLU A 149 -2.89 -3.55 -19.65
CA GLU A 149 -2.07 -3.17 -20.82
C GLU A 149 -1.66 -4.40 -21.64
N LEU A 150 -1.18 -5.45 -20.99
CA LEU A 150 -0.82 -6.69 -21.68
C LEU A 150 -2.04 -7.37 -22.32
N VAL A 151 -3.21 -7.29 -21.69
CA VAL A 151 -4.46 -7.81 -22.28
C VAL A 151 -4.86 -6.99 -23.50
N ALA A 152 -4.71 -5.68 -23.46
CA ALA A 152 -4.99 -4.81 -24.60
C ALA A 152 -4.05 -5.04 -25.79
N GLU A 153 -2.77 -5.34 -25.52
CA GLU A 153 -1.74 -5.58 -26.54
C GLU A 153 -1.77 -7.00 -27.12
N GLU A 154 -1.90 -8.02 -26.27
CA GLU A 154 -1.64 -9.43 -26.62
C GLU A 154 -2.89 -10.33 -26.45
N GLY A 155 -4.00 -9.77 -25.96
CA GLY A 155 -5.18 -10.52 -25.53
C GLY A 155 -4.96 -11.32 -24.24
N VAL A 156 -6.03 -11.88 -23.70
CA VAL A 156 -6.02 -12.58 -22.40
C VAL A 156 -4.94 -13.67 -22.28
N LYS A 157 -4.82 -14.54 -23.29
CA LYS A 157 -3.83 -15.63 -23.25
C LYS A 157 -2.40 -15.11 -23.37
N GLY A 158 -2.15 -14.20 -24.31
CA GLY A 158 -0.83 -13.60 -24.51
C GLY A 158 -0.36 -12.84 -23.27
N ALA A 159 -1.26 -12.12 -22.60
CA ALA A 159 -0.97 -11.45 -21.34
C ALA A 159 -0.55 -12.42 -20.23
N VAL A 160 -1.29 -13.53 -20.06
CA VAL A 160 -0.99 -14.56 -19.06
C VAL A 160 0.39 -15.18 -19.33
N ASP A 161 0.70 -15.46 -20.60
CA ASP A 161 1.98 -16.05 -21.02
C ASP A 161 3.13 -15.05 -20.83
N ALA A 162 2.94 -13.77 -21.18
CA ALA A 162 3.92 -12.72 -20.97
C ALA A 162 4.25 -12.53 -19.48
N ILE A 163 3.23 -12.53 -18.61
CA ILE A 163 3.40 -12.36 -17.17
C ILE A 163 4.16 -13.54 -16.54
N LYS A 164 3.88 -14.76 -17.00
CA LYS A 164 4.54 -15.98 -16.48
C LYS A 164 5.92 -16.20 -17.10
N GLY A 165 6.11 -15.82 -18.35
CA GLY A 165 7.30 -16.13 -19.16
C GLY A 165 8.33 -15.00 -19.25
N ASN A 166 7.97 -13.74 -19.01
CA ASN A 166 8.86 -12.59 -19.18
C ASN A 166 8.86 -11.61 -18.00
N PRO A 167 9.47 -11.96 -16.85
CA PRO A 167 9.51 -11.10 -15.67
C PRO A 167 10.20 -9.75 -15.89
N ALA A 168 11.15 -9.68 -16.83
CA ALA A 168 11.87 -8.44 -17.14
C ALA A 168 10.98 -7.42 -17.85
N LEU A 169 10.14 -7.87 -18.80
CA LEU A 169 9.13 -7.02 -19.43
C LEU A 169 8.17 -6.46 -18.39
N VAL A 170 7.58 -7.34 -17.59
CA VAL A 170 6.65 -6.97 -16.52
C VAL A 170 7.27 -5.96 -15.55
N LYS A 171 8.53 -6.17 -15.14
CA LYS A 171 9.24 -5.22 -14.28
C LYS A 171 9.35 -3.84 -14.92
N ARG A 172 9.68 -3.75 -16.22
CA ARG A 172 9.78 -2.47 -16.93
C ARG A 172 8.42 -1.78 -17.02
N MET A 173 7.34 -2.52 -17.29
CA MET A 173 5.99 -1.96 -17.34
C MET A 173 5.57 -1.40 -15.98
N ILE A 174 5.85 -2.13 -14.89
CA ILE A 174 5.60 -1.65 -13.52
C ILE A 174 6.36 -0.33 -13.25
N ILE A 175 7.64 -0.26 -13.61
CA ILE A 175 8.44 0.97 -13.43
C ILE A 175 7.86 2.12 -14.24
N SER A 176 7.50 1.87 -15.51
CA SER A 176 6.85 2.87 -16.37
C SER A 176 5.56 3.40 -15.74
N LYS A 177 4.70 2.50 -15.25
CA LYS A 177 3.43 2.85 -14.62
C LYS A 177 3.64 3.68 -13.35
N ILE A 178 4.63 3.36 -12.53
CA ILE A 178 4.98 4.14 -11.34
C ILE A 178 5.45 5.55 -11.74
N ALA A 179 6.28 5.66 -12.77
CA ALA A 179 6.75 6.96 -13.26
C ALA A 179 5.60 7.84 -13.78
N GLU A 180 4.60 7.25 -14.45
CA GLU A 180 3.38 7.94 -14.86
C GLU A 180 2.54 8.42 -13.67
N LEU A 181 2.33 7.57 -12.66
CA LEU A 181 1.58 7.96 -11.46
C LEU A 181 2.26 9.10 -10.70
N ARG A 182 3.59 9.16 -10.74
CA ARG A 182 4.36 10.25 -10.12
C ARG A 182 4.06 11.60 -10.77
N SER A 183 3.93 11.66 -12.09
CA SER A 183 3.65 12.91 -12.82
C SER A 183 2.19 13.36 -12.75
N MET A 184 1.30 12.51 -12.24
CA MET A 184 -0.10 12.86 -12.06
C MET A 184 -0.30 13.82 -10.88
N ASP A 185 -0.91 14.97 -11.17
CA ASP A 185 -1.34 15.97 -10.19
C ASP A 185 -2.79 15.73 -9.73
N ARG A 186 -3.13 14.47 -9.43
CA ARG A 186 -4.45 14.08 -8.95
C ARG A 186 -4.34 13.04 -7.83
N PRO A 187 -5.37 12.94 -6.96
CA PRO A 187 -5.45 11.88 -5.97
C PRO A 187 -5.37 10.50 -6.64
N LEU A 188 -4.55 9.62 -6.07
CA LEU A 188 -4.35 8.24 -6.51
C LEU A 188 -5.19 7.24 -5.72
N VAL A 189 -5.68 7.64 -4.55
CA VAL A 189 -6.46 6.83 -3.63
C VAL A 189 -7.73 7.59 -3.27
N VAL A 190 -8.87 6.90 -3.35
CA VAL A 190 -10.15 7.42 -2.86
C VAL A 190 -10.54 6.56 -1.66
N VAL A 191 -10.78 7.20 -0.52
CA VAL A 191 -11.23 6.52 0.70
C VAL A 191 -12.69 6.88 0.94
N ASN A 192 -13.57 5.88 0.82
CA ASN A 192 -14.99 6.05 1.08
C ASN A 192 -15.25 5.91 2.59
N LEU A 193 -15.65 7.00 3.23
CA LEU A 193 -16.00 7.02 4.64
C LEU A 193 -17.50 6.78 4.79
N GLN A 194 -17.86 5.64 5.39
CA GLN A 194 -19.22 5.42 5.85
C GLN A 194 -19.42 6.18 7.16
N LEU A 195 -20.10 7.33 7.09
CA LEU A 195 -20.57 8.00 8.29
C LEU A 195 -21.70 7.14 8.86
N SER A 196 -21.41 6.40 9.94
CA SER A 196 -22.47 5.84 10.78
C SER A 196 -23.30 7.02 11.26
N GLN A 197 -24.53 7.18 10.74
CA GLN A 197 -25.46 8.12 11.35
C GLN A 197 -25.57 7.73 12.83
N GLY A 198 -25.21 8.65 13.71
CA GLY A 198 -25.49 8.46 15.13
C GLY A 198 -26.98 8.18 15.24
N ASN A 199 -27.33 7.08 15.89
CA ASN A 199 -28.70 6.83 16.32
C ASN A 199 -29.07 7.96 17.29
N GLY A 200 -29.55 9.06 16.72
CA GLY A 200 -30.11 10.19 17.43
C GLY A 200 -31.57 9.88 17.73
N GLN A 201 -31.79 9.48 18.99
CA GLN A 201 -33.06 9.41 19.72
C GLN A 201 -34.01 8.25 19.36
#